data_AF-R5EVC7-F1
#
_entry.id   AF-R5EVC7-F1
#
_cell.length_a   1.000
_cell.length_b   1.000
_cell.length_c   1.000
_cell.angle_alpha   90.00
_cell.angle_beta   90.00
_cell.angle_gamma   90.00
#
_symmetry.space_group_name_H-M   'P 1'
#
loop_
_entity.id
_entity.type
_entity.pdbx_description
1 polymer ?
#
loop_
_entity_poly.entity_id
_entity_poly.type
_entity_poly.pdbx_seq_one_letter_code
_entity_poly.pdbx_strand_id
1 'polypeptide(L)' 'MQKTNNEFVETVLMAIPADMLEEVGIGPCSTVQMHVSRGRIIIQAVDEEACGGSRYCPCDCCEGCRE' A
#
# COMPACT_ATOMS: atom_id res chain seq x y z
N MET A 1 25.10 -13.43 22.85
CA MET A 1 24.10 -12.38 22.56
C MET A 1 24.35 -11.87 21.15
N GLN A 2 23.57 -12.32 20.17
CA GLN A 2 23.62 -11.72 18.83
C GLN A 2 22.92 -10.37 18.92
N LYS A 3 23.62 -9.30 18.55
CA LYS A 3 23.01 -7.99 18.35
C LYS A 3 22.16 -8.11 17.09
N THR A 4 20.84 -8.19 17.24
CA THR A 4 19.93 -8.01 16.13
C THR A 4 20.13 -6.59 15.62
N ASN A 5 20.76 -6.46 14.45
CA ASN A 5 20.79 -5.23 13.67
C ASN A 5 19.34 -4.93 13.27
N ASN A 6 18.62 -4.22 14.12
CA ASN A 6 17.38 -3.57 13.76
C ASN A 6 17.76 -2.37 12.89
N GLU A 7 18.17 -2.67 11.66
CA GLU A 7 18.43 -1.67 10.64
C GLU A 7 17.12 -0.91 10.45
N PHE A 8 17.10 0.33 10.93
CA PHE A 8 15.95 1.20 10.85
C PHE A 8 15.70 1.45 9.36
N VAL A 9 14.70 0.78 8.77
CA VAL A 9 14.30 1.03 7.40
C VAL A 9 13.68 2.42 7.39
N GLU A 10 14.49 3.41 7.07
CA GLU A 10 14.06 4.80 6.93
C GLU A 10 12.94 4.84 5.89
N THR A 11 11.72 5.03 6.38
CA THR A 11 10.53 5.05 5.53
C THR A 11 10.33 6.48 5.05
N VAL A 12 10.54 6.70 3.76
CA VAL A 12 10.27 8.01 3.15
C VAL A 12 8.81 8.07 2.72
N LEU A 13 8.06 9.00 3.31
CA LEU A 13 6.68 9.27 2.93
C LEU A 13 6.65 10.33 1.82
N MET A 14 5.92 10.07 0.75
CA MET A 14 5.67 11.03 -0.33
C MET A 14 4.19 11.36 -0.38
N ALA A 15 3.86 12.65 -0.39
CA ALA A 15 2.49 13.10 -0.58
C ALA A 15 2.10 12.97 -2.06
N ILE A 16 0.94 12.38 -2.30
CA ILE A 16 0.30 12.32 -3.62
C ILE A 16 -1.01 13.11 -3.51
N PRO A 17 -1.29 14.05 -4.42
CA PRO A 17 -2.57 14.75 -4.46
C PRO A 17 -3.76 13.77 -4.54
N ALA A 18 -4.85 14.08 -3.82
CA ALA A 18 -6.00 13.18 -3.72
C ALA A 18 -6.75 13.04 -5.06
N ASP A 19 -6.87 14.12 -5.82
CA ASP A 19 -7.43 14.15 -7.17
C ASP A 19 -6.70 13.20 -8.12
N MET A 20 -5.36 13.13 -8.03
CA MET A 20 -4.58 12.19 -8.83
C MET A 20 -4.85 10.72 -8.48
N LEU A 21 -5.12 10.42 -7.20
CA LEU A 21 -5.45 9.06 -6.74
C LEU A 21 -6.87 8.67 -7.18
N GLU A 22 -7.82 9.60 -7.11
CA GLU A 22 -9.19 9.42 -7.59
C GLU A 22 -9.24 9.15 -9.10
N GLU A 23 -8.47 9.89 -9.90
CA GLU A 23 -8.39 9.71 -11.36
C GLU A 23 -7.94 8.30 -11.77
N VAL A 24 -7.09 7.65 -10.96
CA VAL A 24 -6.58 6.29 -11.22
C VAL A 24 -7.31 5.20 -10.42
N GLY A 25 -8.39 5.55 -9.72
CA GLY A 25 -9.20 4.61 -8.95
C GLY A 25 -8.51 4.03 -7.72
N ILE A 26 -7.49 4.70 -7.18
CA ILE A 26 -6.80 4.29 -5.96
C ILE A 26 -7.47 4.96 -4.77
N GLY A 27 -8.15 4.15 -3.95
CA GLY A 27 -8.75 4.57 -2.69
C GLY A 27 -7.96 4.04 -1.48
N PRO A 28 -8.45 4.35 -0.27
CA PRO A 28 -8.00 3.66 0.93
C PRO A 28 -8.11 2.14 0.74
N CYS A 29 -7.06 1.40 1.11
CA CYS A 29 -7.03 -0.07 1.10
C CYS A 29 -7.03 -0.73 -0.28
N SER A 30 -6.92 0.04 -1.36
CA SER A 30 -6.67 -0.50 -2.68
C SER A 30 -5.33 -1.24 -2.72
N THR A 31 -5.32 -2.43 -3.30
CA THR A 31 -4.07 -3.10 -3.66
C THR A 31 -3.49 -2.41 -4.88
N VAL A 32 -2.20 -2.07 -4.79
CA VAL A 32 -1.46 -1.44 -5.89
C VAL A 32 -0.26 -2.29 -6.28
N GLN A 33 -0.01 -2.39 -7.58
CA GLN A 33 1.24 -2.90 -8.10
C GLN A 33 2.21 -1.74 -8.27
N MET A 34 3.42 -1.89 -7.75
CA MET A 34 4.48 -0.89 -7.87
C MET A 34 5.69 -1.47 -8.60
N HIS A 35 6.23 -0.72 -9.56
CA HIS A 35 7.50 -1.05 -10.22
C HIS A 35 8.27 0.20 -10.65
N VAL A 36 9.58 0.07 -10.81
CA VAL A 36 10.44 1.16 -11.30
C VAL A 36 10.77 0.90 -12.78
N SER A 37 10.50 1.88 -13.63
CA SER A 37 10.82 1.82 -15.05
C SER A 37 11.29 3.17 -15.56
N ARG A 38 12.45 3.19 -16.24
CA ARG A 38 13.02 4.38 -16.88
C ARG A 38 13.12 5.59 -15.93
N GLY A 39 13.57 5.35 -14.69
CA GLY A 39 13.73 6.40 -13.67
C GLY A 39 12.42 6.93 -13.08
N ARG A 40 11.31 6.22 -13.29
CA ARG A 40 9.98 6.57 -12.76
C ARG A 40 9.46 5.44 -11.90
N ILE A 41 8.84 5.79 -10.77
CA ILE A 41 8.03 4.88 -9.99
C ILE A 41 6.65 4.85 -10.66
N ILE A 42 6.18 3.66 -11.01
CA ILE A 42 4.88 3.42 -11.61
C ILE A 42 4.03 2.70 -10.56
N ILE A 43 2.89 3.29 -10.25
CA ILE A 43 1.90 2.78 -9.31
C ILE A 43 0.63 2.53 -10.11
N GLN A 44 0.08 1.32 -10.03
CA GLN A 44 -1.12 0.92 -10.75
C GLN A 44 -2.10 0.28 -9.77
N ALA A 45 -3.37 0.67 -9.85
CA ALA A 45 -4.42 -0.08 -9.18
C ALA A 45 -4.46 -1.50 -9.74
N VAL A 46 -4.59 -2.49 -8.86
CA VAL A 46 -4.89 -3.85 -9.26
C VAL A 46 -6.38 -4.03 -9.04
N ASP A 47 -7.11 -4.39 -10.10
CA ASP A 47 -8.51 -4.79 -9.98
C ASP A 47 -8.55 -6.08 -9.15
N GLU A 48 -8.87 -5.92 -7.88
CA GLU A 48 -8.97 -7.04 -6.95
C GLU A 48 -10.40 -7.07 -6.39
N GLU A 49 -11.16 -8.07 -6.83
CA GLU A 49 -12.16 -8.76 -5.98
C GLU A 49 -11.52 -9.40 -4.73
N ALA A 50 -10.31 -8.98 -4.34
CA ALA A 50 -9.43 -9.61 -3.37
C ALA A 50 -9.06 -8.61 -2.25
N CYS A 51 -10.04 -8.27 -1.40
CA CYS A 51 -9.72 -8.17 0.04
C CYS A 51 -9.38 -9.61 0.51
N GLY A 52 -8.27 -10.16 0.00
CA GLY A 52 -7.80 -11.53 0.19
C GLY A 52 -7.12 -11.72 1.54
N GLY A 53 -7.77 -11.29 2.63
CA GLY A 53 -7.35 -11.58 3.99
C GLY A 53 -5.95 -11.10 4.36
N SER A 54 -5.58 -9.85 4.00
CA SER A 54 -4.35 -9.25 4.53
C SER A 54 -4.41 -9.21 6.05
N ARG A 55 -3.46 -9.88 6.73
CA ARG A 55 -3.34 -9.91 8.21
C ARG A 55 -3.00 -8.55 8.83
N TYR A 56 -2.76 -7.54 7.99
CA TYR A 56 -2.47 -6.17 8.37
C TYR A 56 -3.36 -5.26 7.54
N CYS A 57 -4.68 -5.36 7.72
CA CYS A 57 -5.62 -4.40 7.17
C CYS A 57 -5.77 -3.26 8.19
N PRO A 58 -5.17 -2.07 7.99
CA PRO A 58 -5.30 -0.95 8.91
C PRO A 58 -6.62 -0.17 8.74
N CYS A 59 -7.56 -0.69 7.96
CA CYS A 59 -8.79 0.02 7.62
C CYS A 59 -10.03 -0.72 8.09
N ASP A 60 -11.01 0.06 8.56
CA ASP A 60 -12.38 -0.36 8.88
C ASP A 60 -13.19 -0.86 7.65
N CYS A 61 -12.55 -1.15 6.52
CA CYS A 61 -13.19 -1.41 5.23
C CYS A 61 -13.67 -2.85 5.02
N CYS A 62 -13.18 -3.82 5.80
CA CYS A 62 -13.60 -5.22 5.69
C CYS A 62 -14.27 -5.61 7.03
N GLU A 63 -15.59 -5.85 7.04
CA GLU A 63 -16.37 -6.21 8.25
C GLU A 63 -15.80 -7.46 8.99
N GLY A 64 -15.00 -8.28 8.30
CA GLY A 64 -14.30 -9.44 8.86
C GLY A 64 -12.92 -9.16 9.50
N CYS A 65 -12.45 -7.92 9.55
CA CYS A 65 -11.21 -7.55 10.28
C CYS A 65 -11.50 -7.15 11.75
N ARG A 66 -12.75 -7.28 12.20
CA ARG A 66 -13.24 -6.85 13.52
C ARG A 66 -13.33 -7.98 14.56
N GLU A 67 -12.85 -9.19 14.25
CA GLU A 67 -12.82 -10.36 15.16
C GLU A 67 -11.39 -10.86 15.44
#